data_AF-A0AAN6TSC1-F1
#
_entry.id   AF-A0AAN6TSC1-F1
#
_cell.length_a   1.000
_cell.length_b   1.000
_cell.length_c   1.000
_cell.angle_alpha   90.00
_cell.angle_beta   90.00
_cell.angle_gamma   90.00
#
_symmetry.space_group_name_H-M   'P 1'
#
loop_
_entity.id
_entity.type
_entity.pdbx_description
1 polymer ?
#
loop_
_entity_poly.entity_id
_entity_poly.type
_entity_poly.pdbx_seq_one_letter_code
_entity_poly.pdbx_strand_id
1 'polypeptide(L)'
;MKLIAVLSAFLLPISVLARIGGPCSGSHHNNRCICLDRNECVNRYGGRAFEGTPGNYPCPSDPGNVWGCTVYDRCPGYGGDTGCVWTNIAPGCPSGRIIQDPVCPGPNEFVCCDVI
;
A
#
# COMPACT_ATOMS: atom_id res chain seq x y z
N MET A 1 24.99 12.80 -51.24
CA MET A 1 23.80 13.08 -50.39
C MET A 1 24.06 12.48 -49.02
N LYS A 2 24.20 13.30 -47.97
CA LYS A 2 24.44 12.84 -46.58
C LYS A 2 23.11 12.93 -45.83
N LEU A 3 22.53 11.79 -45.46
CA LEU A 3 21.38 11.73 -44.56
C LEU A 3 21.92 11.65 -43.13
N ILE A 4 21.74 12.74 -42.38
CA ILE A 4 21.99 12.78 -40.94
C ILE A 4 20.71 12.25 -40.27
N ALA A 5 20.78 11.03 -39.75
CA ALA A 5 19.71 10.44 -38.95
C ALA A 5 19.73 11.07 -37.56
N VAL A 6 18.71 11.87 -37.24
CA VAL A 6 18.51 12.44 -35.90
C VAL A 6 17.76 11.40 -35.06
N LEU A 7 18.48 10.70 -34.16
CA LEU A 7 17.85 9.87 -33.13
C LEU A 7 17.30 10.77 -32.02
N SER A 8 15.99 11.02 -32.04
CA SER A 8 15.28 11.63 -30.91
C SER A 8 14.96 10.55 -29.87
N ALA A 9 15.74 10.51 -28.79
CA ALA A 9 15.44 9.69 -27.61
C ALA A 9 14.21 10.26 -26.88
N PHE A 10 13.06 9.59 -27.01
CA PHE A 10 11.89 9.84 -26.18
C PHE A 10 12.20 9.44 -24.73
N LEU A 11 12.47 10.43 -23.88
CA LEU A 11 12.43 10.27 -22.43
C LEU A 11 10.96 10.20 -22.00
N LEU A 12 10.38 9.00 -21.99
CA LEU A 12 9.06 8.79 -21.39
C LEU A 12 9.17 9.03 -19.88
N PRO A 13 8.27 9.80 -19.26
CA PRO A 13 8.18 9.88 -17.81
C PRO A 13 7.89 8.47 -17.29
N ILE A 14 8.77 7.96 -16.43
CA ILE A 14 8.56 6.70 -15.74
C ILE A 14 7.36 6.92 -14.83
N SER A 15 6.17 6.54 -15.29
CA SER A 15 4.98 6.47 -14.45
C SER A 15 5.30 5.47 -13.34
N VAL A 16 5.51 5.96 -12.12
CA VAL A 16 5.66 5.12 -10.93
C VAL A 16 4.27 4.53 -10.65
N LEU A 17 3.89 3.50 -11.41
CA LEU A 17 2.58 2.86 -11.33
C LEU A 17 2.24 2.55 -9.87
N ALA A 18 1.02 2.88 -9.44
CA ALA A 18 0.54 2.45 -8.14
C ALA A 18 0.58 0.93 -8.16
N ARG A 19 1.43 0.34 -7.35
CA ARG A 19 1.38 -1.10 -7.19
C ARG A 19 0.27 -1.36 -6.19
N ILE A 20 -0.88 -1.87 -6.65
CA ILE A 20 -1.80 -2.58 -5.77
C ILE A 20 -0.95 -3.59 -4.98
N GLY A 21 -1.16 -3.63 -3.66
CA GLY A 21 -0.33 -4.39 -2.73
C GLY A 21 0.98 -3.71 -2.32
N GLY A 22 1.25 -2.48 -2.77
CA GLY A 22 2.44 -1.70 -2.40
C GLY A 22 2.18 -0.74 -1.24
N PRO A 23 3.23 -0.23 -0.58
CA PRO A 23 3.07 0.73 0.50
C PRO A 23 2.54 2.05 -0.02
N CYS A 24 1.84 2.79 0.85
CA CYS A 24 1.42 4.15 0.53
C CYS A 24 2.60 5.12 0.46
N SER A 25 2.36 6.29 -0.10
CA SER A 25 3.35 7.32 -0.43
C SER A 25 3.03 8.67 0.20
N GLY A 26 3.97 9.62 0.10
CA GLY A 26 3.80 10.98 0.60
C GLY A 26 3.54 11.03 2.10
N SER A 27 2.59 11.88 2.52
CA SER A 27 2.21 11.99 3.94
C SER A 27 1.50 10.73 4.51
N HIS A 28 1.11 9.80 3.64
CA HIS A 28 0.48 8.53 4.01
C HIS A 28 1.49 7.38 4.12
N HIS A 29 2.78 7.63 3.87
CA HIS A 29 3.82 6.61 3.99
C HIS A 29 4.07 6.26 5.46
N ASN A 30 3.36 5.23 5.92
CA ASN A 30 3.51 4.65 7.25
C ASN A 30 3.40 3.13 7.18
N ASN A 31 3.77 2.46 8.27
CA ASN A 31 3.78 1.00 8.33
C ASN A 31 2.40 0.34 8.30
N ARG A 32 1.29 1.06 8.33
CA ARG A 32 -0.08 0.48 8.37
C ARG A 32 -0.82 0.61 7.05
N CYS A 33 -0.26 1.36 6.11
CA CYS A 33 -0.95 1.74 4.89
C CYS A 33 -0.51 0.91 3.68
N ILE A 34 -1.46 0.29 3.00
CA ILE A 34 -1.26 -0.43 1.74
C ILE A 34 -2.19 0.11 0.65
N CYS A 35 -1.72 0.11 -0.59
CA CYS A 35 -2.54 0.44 -1.74
C CYS A 35 -3.41 -0.73 -2.16
N LEU A 36 -4.73 -0.54 -2.11
CA LEU A 36 -5.71 -1.58 -2.37
C LEU A 36 -6.96 -1.00 -3.03
N ASP A 37 -7.70 -1.84 -3.76
CA ASP A 37 -9.05 -1.46 -4.18
C ASP A 37 -9.93 -1.10 -2.97
N ARG A 38 -10.67 0.00 -3.06
CA ARG A 38 -11.53 0.51 -1.98
C ARG A 38 -12.54 -0.52 -1.51
N ASN A 39 -13.15 -1.26 -2.43
CA ASN A 39 -14.19 -2.22 -2.11
C ASN A 39 -13.59 -3.47 -1.47
N GLU A 40 -12.39 -3.89 -1.90
CA GLU A 40 -11.66 -4.94 -1.21
C GLU A 40 -11.29 -4.51 0.21
N CYS A 41 -10.74 -3.31 0.38
CA CYS A 41 -10.36 -2.78 1.68
C CYS A 41 -11.53 -2.82 2.67
N VAL A 42 -12.68 -2.25 2.29
CA VAL A 42 -13.83 -2.12 3.17
C VAL A 42 -14.57 -3.45 3.35
N ASN A 43 -14.89 -4.14 2.26
CA ASN A 43 -15.85 -5.26 2.32
C ASN A 43 -15.18 -6.59 2.64
N ARG A 44 -13.95 -6.82 2.17
CA ARG A 44 -13.24 -8.10 2.36
C ARG A 44 -12.39 -8.09 3.62
N TYR A 45 -11.66 -7.01 3.85
CA TYR A 45 -10.70 -6.92 4.95
C TYR A 45 -11.22 -6.11 6.15
N GLY A 46 -12.40 -5.48 6.03
CA GLY A 46 -12.95 -4.64 7.11
C GLY A 46 -12.09 -3.43 7.44
N GLY A 47 -11.21 -3.02 6.51
CA GLY A 47 -10.28 -1.92 6.68
C GLY A 47 -10.93 -0.56 6.41
N ARG A 48 -10.17 0.49 6.73
CA ARG A 48 -10.52 1.87 6.43
C ARG A 48 -9.81 2.31 5.15
N ALA A 49 -10.60 2.66 4.13
CA ALA A 49 -10.10 3.19 2.87
C ALA A 49 -10.06 4.74 2.88
N PHE A 50 -9.05 5.33 2.24
CA PHE A 50 -8.91 6.77 2.08
C PHE A 50 -8.31 7.13 0.72
N GLU A 51 -8.98 8.03 0.01
CA GLU A 51 -8.64 8.45 -1.35
C GLU A 51 -7.43 9.40 -1.39
N GLY A 52 -7.30 10.29 -0.39
CA GLY A 52 -6.34 11.41 -0.44
C GLY A 52 -6.89 12.61 -1.21
N THR A 53 -5.99 13.51 -1.62
CA THR A 53 -6.33 14.74 -2.38
C THR A 53 -5.28 15.00 -3.46
N PRO A 54 -5.58 15.82 -4.49
CA PRO A 54 -4.59 16.21 -5.49
C PRO A 54 -3.29 16.70 -4.86
N GLY A 55 -2.15 16.12 -5.25
CA GLY A 55 -0.83 16.41 -4.69
C GLY A 55 -0.47 15.63 -3.42
N ASN A 56 -1.41 14.86 -2.85
CA ASN A 56 -1.21 14.02 -1.67
C ASN A 56 -2.09 12.75 -1.74
N TYR A 57 -2.04 12.04 -2.85
CA TYR A 57 -2.67 10.73 -2.96
C TYR A 57 -1.83 9.69 -2.21
N PRO A 58 -2.43 8.82 -1.37
CA PRO A 58 -1.72 7.75 -0.69
C PRO A 58 -1.13 6.75 -1.69
N CYS A 59 -1.83 6.49 -2.79
CA CYS A 59 -1.42 5.55 -3.82
C CYS A 59 -1.03 6.29 -5.11
N PRO A 60 0.27 6.35 -5.44
CA PRO A 60 0.75 7.17 -6.55
C PRO A 60 0.45 6.49 -7.89
N SER A 61 -0.15 7.20 -8.86
CA SER A 61 -0.35 6.77 -10.26
C SER A 61 -1.48 5.76 -10.59
N ASP A 62 -2.59 5.72 -9.84
CA ASP A 62 -3.82 5.04 -10.30
C ASP A 62 -5.09 5.86 -9.92
N PRO A 63 -5.87 6.39 -10.89
CA PRO A 63 -6.88 7.44 -10.68
C PRO A 63 -8.33 6.94 -10.53
N GLY A 64 -8.56 5.72 -10.05
CA GLY A 64 -9.92 5.18 -9.92
C GLY A 64 -10.31 4.81 -8.50
N ASN A 65 -10.20 3.51 -8.21
CA ASN A 65 -10.68 2.92 -6.97
C ASN A 65 -9.55 2.36 -6.09
N VAL A 66 -8.28 2.61 -6.44
CA VAL A 66 -7.11 2.18 -5.65
C VAL A 66 -6.79 3.26 -4.62
N TRP A 67 -7.10 2.96 -3.37
CA TRP A 67 -7.02 3.90 -2.26
C TRP A 67 -5.98 3.42 -1.24
N GLY A 68 -5.56 4.32 -0.35
CA GLY A 68 -4.86 3.90 0.85
C GLY A 68 -5.80 3.09 1.74
N CYS A 69 -5.33 1.95 2.23
CA CYS A 69 -6.09 1.05 3.08
C CYS A 69 -5.32 0.79 4.38
N THR A 70 -6.01 0.89 5.51
CA THR A 70 -5.49 0.46 6.82
C THR A 70 -6.42 -0.60 7.42
N VAL A 71 -5.87 -1.77 7.74
CA VAL A 71 -6.56 -2.86 8.46
C VAL A 71 -6.02 -2.89 9.89
N TYR A 72 -6.39 -1.88 10.67
CA TYR A 72 -5.70 -1.54 11.93
C TYR A 72 -6.42 -2.03 13.20
N ASP A 73 -7.76 -2.09 13.21
CA ASP A 73 -8.51 -2.38 14.44
C ASP A 73 -8.52 -3.87 14.81
N ARG A 74 -8.27 -4.74 13.83
CA ARG A 74 -8.07 -6.19 13.96
C ARG A 74 -7.65 -6.74 12.61
N CYS A 75 -6.74 -7.69 12.60
CA CYS A 75 -6.62 -8.54 11.43
C CYS A 75 -7.90 -9.36 11.25
N PRO A 76 -8.33 -9.66 10.01
CA PRO A 76 -9.52 -10.48 9.77
C PRO A 76 -9.45 -11.81 10.52
N GLY A 77 -10.46 -12.10 11.35
CA GLY A 77 -10.51 -13.34 12.13
C GLY A 77 -9.69 -13.35 13.44
N TYR A 78 -9.02 -12.25 13.80
CA TYR A 78 -8.19 -12.14 15.02
C TYR A 78 -8.75 -11.15 16.05
N GLY A 79 -8.14 -11.15 17.25
CA GLY A 79 -8.50 -10.27 18.36
C GLY A 79 -8.24 -8.78 18.09
N GLY A 80 -8.85 -7.91 18.92
CA GLY A 80 -8.78 -6.44 18.76
C GLY A 80 -7.40 -5.82 18.98
N ASP A 81 -6.44 -6.64 19.40
CA ASP A 81 -5.07 -6.26 19.69
C ASP A 81 -4.14 -6.49 18.49
N THR A 82 -4.70 -6.74 17.31
CA THR A 82 -3.95 -7.09 16.10
C THR A 82 -4.16 -6.05 15.00
N GLY A 83 -3.19 -5.92 14.10
CA GLY A 83 -3.32 -5.07 12.92
C GLY A 83 -2.36 -5.49 11.82
N CYS A 84 -2.73 -5.19 10.58
CA CYS A 84 -1.86 -5.41 9.42
C CYS A 84 -0.80 -4.32 9.32
N VAL A 85 0.47 -4.72 9.31
CA VAL A 85 1.61 -3.81 9.27
C VAL A 85 2.71 -4.30 8.33
N TRP A 86 3.38 -3.35 7.70
CA TRP A 86 4.61 -3.55 6.96
C TRP A 86 5.76 -3.80 7.92
N THR A 87 6.36 -4.98 7.85
CA THR A 87 7.53 -5.38 8.65
C THR A 87 8.80 -4.63 8.28
N ASN A 88 8.89 -4.15 7.04
CA ASN A 88 10.03 -3.44 6.49
C ASN A 88 9.90 -1.90 6.54
N ILE A 89 8.81 -1.36 7.08
CA ILE A 89 8.61 0.08 7.28
C ILE A 89 8.53 0.34 8.78
N ALA A 90 9.39 1.21 9.29
CA ALA A 90 9.44 1.52 10.72
C ALA A 90 8.08 2.02 11.26
N PRO A 91 7.66 1.62 12.48
CA PRO A 91 8.38 0.77 13.43
C PRO A 91 8.30 -0.75 13.15
N GLY A 92 7.72 -1.18 12.03
CA GLY A 92 7.54 -2.59 11.71
C GLY A 92 6.36 -3.19 12.47
N CYS A 93 6.58 -4.36 13.06
CA CYS A 93 5.68 -5.01 14.02
C CYS A 93 6.10 -4.62 15.45
N PRO A 94 5.39 -3.71 16.15
CA PRO A 94 5.86 -3.12 17.40
C PRO A 94 6.11 -4.13 18.53
N SER A 95 5.26 -5.15 18.64
CA SER A 95 5.40 -6.25 19.61
C SER A 95 6.45 -7.28 19.22
N GLY A 96 6.88 -7.28 17.95
CA GLY A 96 7.65 -8.36 17.32
C GLY A 96 6.86 -9.67 17.09
N ARG A 97 5.59 -9.75 17.51
CA ARG A 97 4.76 -10.95 17.37
C ARG A 97 3.98 -10.94 16.06
N ILE A 98 4.56 -11.59 15.05
CA ILE A 98 3.93 -11.81 13.75
C ILE A 98 3.01 -13.03 13.81
N ILE A 99 1.79 -12.88 13.31
CA ILE A 99 0.83 -13.95 13.10
C ILE A 99 0.99 -14.44 11.66
N GLN A 100 1.46 -15.68 11.47
CA GLN A 100 1.89 -16.20 10.16
C GLN A 100 0.76 -16.58 9.19
N ASP A 101 -0.50 -16.42 9.60
CA ASP A 101 -1.64 -16.66 8.73
C ASP A 101 -1.79 -15.50 7.72
N PRO A 102 -1.85 -15.77 6.40
CA PRO A 102 -2.03 -14.73 5.38
C PRO A 102 -3.45 -14.14 5.39
N VAL A 103 -3.74 -13.30 6.39
CA VAL A 103 -5.04 -12.60 6.53
C VAL A 103 -4.99 -11.14 6.10
N CYS A 104 -3.80 -10.58 5.93
CA CYS A 104 -3.60 -9.20 5.51
C CYS A 104 -3.58 -9.07 3.98
N PRO A 105 -4.18 -8.01 3.42
CA PRO A 105 -4.18 -7.77 1.99
C PRO A 105 -2.81 -7.27 1.56
N GLY A 106 -1.92 -8.14 1.11
CA GLY A 106 -0.60 -7.68 0.67
C GLY A 106 0.43 -8.78 0.47
N PRO A 107 1.68 -8.37 0.18
CA PRO A 107 2.79 -9.30 0.06
C PRO A 107 3.23 -9.80 1.44
N ASN A 108 4.19 -10.71 1.47
CA ASN A 108 4.68 -11.37 2.69
C ASN A 108 5.23 -10.41 3.75
N GLU A 109 5.56 -9.19 3.38
CA GLU A 109 6.05 -8.16 4.28
C GLU A 109 4.92 -7.38 4.97
N PHE A 110 3.68 -7.44 4.48
CA PHE A 110 2.50 -6.81 5.06
C PHE A 110 1.68 -7.85 5.83
N VAL A 111 2.02 -8.02 7.11
CA VAL A 111 1.59 -9.17 7.92
C VAL A 111 0.66 -8.75 9.05
N CYS A 112 -0.05 -9.72 9.59
CA CYS A 112 -0.78 -9.52 10.84
C CYS A 112 0.20 -9.49 12.01
N CYS A 113 0.10 -8.47 12.85
CA CYS A 113 0.97 -8.26 14.00
C CYS A 113 0.14 -7.94 15.26
N ASP A 114 0.64 -8.34 16.42
CA ASP A 114 0.14 -7.81 17.70
C ASP A 114 0.58 -6.35 17.86
N VAL A 115 -0.36 -5.43 18.05
CA VAL A 115 -0.10 -3.98 18.06
C VAL A 115 -0.05 -3.37 19.48
N ILE A 116 -0.08 -4.21 20.51
CA ILE A 116 0.17 -3.85 21.92
C ILE A 116 1.58 -4.25 22.39
#